data_AF-A0A3N5T161-F1
#
_entry.id   AF-A0A3N5T161-F1
#
_cell.length_a   1.000
_cell.length_b   1.000
_cell.length_c   1.000
_cell.angle_alpha   90.00
_cell.angle_beta   90.00
_cell.angle_gamma   90.00
#
_symmetry.space_group_name_H-M   'P 1'
#
loop_
_entity.id
_entity.type
_entity.pdbx_description
1 polymer ?
#
loop_
_entity_poly.entity_id
_entity_poly.type
_entity_poly.pdbx_seq_one_letter_code
_entity_poly.pdbx_strand_id
1 'polypeptide(L)' 'MVDKLSFRKGQRARTLFMLGNIVFFIVLSFIIIIPLAKVFIDSVDEKASTIQFRVWPEKFTMEAYQMILGQDRLYRP' A
#
# COMPACT_ATOMS: atom_id res chain seq x y z
N MET A 1 -9.63 -6.35 31.65
CA MET A 1 -9.24 -5.61 30.43
C MET A 1 -9.59 -4.16 30.66
N VAL A 2 -8.62 -3.25 30.64
CA VAL A 2 -8.89 -1.81 30.88
C VAL A 2 -9.57 -1.25 29.64
N ASP A 3 -10.83 -0.88 29.73
CA ASP A 3 -11.54 -0.18 28.65
C ASP A 3 -10.87 1.18 28.39
N LYS A 4 -9.96 1.21 27.42
CA LYS A 4 -9.16 2.40 27.06
C LYS A 4 -9.97 3.49 26.35
N LEU A 5 -11.23 3.22 26.01
CA LEU A 5 -12.17 4.17 25.41
C LEU A 5 -13.22 4.59 26.46
N SER A 6 -12.81 5.38 27.44
CA SER A 6 -13.73 5.91 28.46
C SER A 6 -14.23 7.30 28.08
N PHE A 7 -15.54 7.48 27.94
CA PHE A 7 -16.18 8.78 27.67
C PHE A 7 -16.60 9.53 28.95
N ARG A 8 -16.03 9.16 30.11
CA ARG A 8 -16.28 9.82 31.40
C ARG A 8 -15.74 11.26 31.40
N LYS A 9 -16.42 12.15 32.13
CA LYS A 9 -16.02 13.57 32.30
C LYS A 9 -14.57 13.59 32.83
N GLY A 10 -13.65 14.20 32.06
CA GLY A 10 -12.21 14.21 32.32
C GLY A 10 -11.35 13.37 31.37
N GLN A 11 -11.89 12.30 30.75
CA GLN A 11 -11.12 11.46 29.80
C GLN A 11 -11.56 11.61 28.34
N ARG A 12 -12.64 12.36 28.07
CA ARG A 12 -13.19 12.56 26.71
C ARG A 12 -12.17 13.11 25.71
N ALA A 13 -11.34 14.07 26.12
CA ALA A 13 -10.32 14.66 25.25
C ALA A 13 -9.26 13.62 24.82
N ARG A 14 -8.82 12.77 25.76
CA ARG A 14 -7.89 11.67 25.48
C ARG A 14 -8.50 10.62 24.54
N THR A 15 -9.75 10.25 24.77
CA THR A 15 -10.48 9.29 23.94
C THR A 15 -10.68 9.83 22.52
N LEU A 16 -11.02 11.11 22.36
CA LEU A 16 -11.15 11.74 21.05
C LEU A 16 -9.81 11.84 20.32
N PHE A 17 -8.73 12.18 21.03
CA PHE A 17 -7.37 12.18 20.46
C PHE A 17 -6.95 10.78 20.00
N MET A 18 -7.17 9.75 20.82
CA MET A 18 -6.87 8.37 20.43
C MET A 18 -7.66 7.94 19.19
N LEU A 19 -8.96 8.26 19.14
CA LEU A 19 -9.80 7.95 17.99
C LEU A 19 -9.30 8.66 16.72
N GLY A 20 -9.01 9.96 16.82
CA GLY A 20 -8.45 10.74 15.71
C GLY A 20 -7.10 10.20 15.26
N ASN A 21 -6.24 9.80 16.19
CA ASN A 21 -4.94 9.21 15.89
C ASN A 21 -5.08 7.87 15.17
N ILE A 22 -5.98 6.99 15.61
CA ILE A 22 -6.25 5.70 14.94
C ILE A 22 -6.73 5.95 13.50
N VAL A 23 -7.70 6.86 13.32
CA VAL A 23 -8.21 7.20 11.99
C VAL A 23 -7.10 7.79 11.11
N PHE A 24 -6.28 8.68 11.65
CA PHE A 24 -5.14 9.26 10.95
C PHE A 24 -4.15 8.19 10.48
N PHE A 25 -3.77 7.24 11.35
CA PHE A 25 -2.86 6.16 10.99
C PHE A 25 -3.44 5.22 9.94
N ILE A 26 -4.74 4.94 9.98
CA ILE A 26 -5.42 4.14 8.95
C ILE A 26 -5.33 4.84 7.60
N VAL A 27 -5.67 6.14 7.53
CA VAL A 27 -5.57 6.94 6.30
C VAL A 27 -4.15 6.99 5.78
N LEU A 28 -3.18 7.27 6.66
CA LEU A 28 -1.75 7.28 6.30
C LEU A 28 -1.30 5.94 5.72
N SER A 29 -1.74 4.83 6.32
CA SER A 29 -1.41 3.49 5.85
C SER A 29 -1.98 3.23 4.44
N PHE A 30 -3.22 3.63 4.17
CA PHE A 30 -3.80 3.51 2.83
C PHE A 30 -3.03 4.33 1.79
N ILE A 31 -2.60 5.56 2.12
CA ILE A 31 -1.80 6.41 1.22
C ILE A 31 -0.50 5.72 0.82
N ILE A 32 0.11 4.94 1.71
CA ILE A 32 1.35 4.20 1.44
C ILE A 32 1.07 2.87 0.71
N ILE A 33 0.03 2.15 1.11
CA ILE A 33 -0.29 0.82 0.56
C ILE A 33 -0.77 0.93 -0.90
N ILE A 34 -1.55 1.96 -1.26
CA ILE A 34 -2.07 2.14 -2.63
C ILE A 34 -0.94 2.17 -3.69
N PRO A 35 0.11 3.01 -3.57
CA PRO A 35 1.20 3.02 -4.55
C PRO A 35 2.02 1.73 -4.51
N LEU A 36 2.22 1.10 -3.35
CA LEU A 36 2.92 -0.19 -3.27
C LEU A 36 2.14 -1.31 -3.97
N ALA A 37 0.83 -1.39 -3.75
CA ALA A 37 -0.05 -2.33 -4.43
C ALA A 37 -0.05 -2.08 -5.94
N LYS A 38 -0.03 -0.82 -6.36
CA LYS A 38 0.08 -0.45 -7.78
C LYS A 38 1.39 -0.92 -8.40
N VAL A 39 2.52 -0.70 -7.73
CA VAL A 39 3.83 -1.21 -8.19
C VAL A 39 3.82 -2.74 -8.31
N PHE A 40 3.17 -3.43 -7.36
CA PHE A 40 3.04 -4.88 -7.41
C PHE A 40 2.19 -5.34 -8.59
N ILE A 41 1.02 -4.73 -8.83
CA ILE A 41 0.13 -5.07 -9.95
C ILE A 41 0.83 -4.83 -11.29
N ASP A 42 1.50 -3.69 -11.44
CA ASP A 42 2.25 -3.37 -12.65
C ASP A 42 3.37 -4.38 -12.93
N SER A 43 3.98 -4.96 -11.89
CA SER A 43 5.04 -5.94 -12.06
C SER A 43 4.58 -7.28 -12.63
N VAL A 44 3.28 -7.58 -12.51
CA VAL A 44 2.67 -8.84 -12.96
C VAL A 44 1.73 -8.65 -14.16
N ASP A 45 1.70 -7.47 -14.78
CA ASP A 45 0.86 -7.17 -15.94
C ASP A 45 1.69 -7.04 -17.23
N GLU A 46 1.21 -7.66 -18.31
CA GLU A 46 1.87 -7.69 -19.64
C GLU A 46 1.83 -6.32 -20.32
N LYS A 47 0.89 -5.45 -19.93
CA LYS A 47 0.65 -4.13 -20.53
C LYS A 47 0.91 -2.95 -19.59
N ALA A 48 1.79 -3.12 -18.60
CA ALA A 48 2.15 -2.06 -17.64
C ALA A 48 2.65 -0.75 -18.30
N SER A 49 3.05 -0.78 -19.58
CA SER A 49 3.47 0.40 -20.35
C SER A 49 2.33 1.32 -20.79
N THR A 50 1.07 0.92 -20.63
CA THR A 50 -0.07 1.76 -20.99
C THR A 50 -0.40 2.65 -19.79
N ILE A 51 -0.36 3.97 -19.96
CA ILE A 51 -0.68 4.98 -18.93
C ILE A 51 -2.17 4.90 -18.59
N GLN A 52 -2.59 3.86 -17.88
CA GLN A 52 -3.94 3.69 -17.35
C GLN A 52 -3.82 3.27 -15.89
N PHE A 53 -4.40 4.06 -14.99
CA PHE A 53 -4.51 3.69 -13.58
C PHE A 53 -5.48 2.52 -13.44
N ARG A 54 -4.93 1.30 -13.40
CA ARG A 54 -5.70 0.07 -13.25
C ARG A 54 -5.44 -0.54 -11.88
N VAL A 55 -6.51 -0.99 -11.24
CA VAL A 55 -6.48 -1.55 -9.88
C VAL A 55 -6.37 -3.08 -9.89
N TRP A 56 -6.33 -3.68 -11.09
CA TRP A 56 -6.23 -5.12 -11.31
C TRP A 56 -5.50 -5.38 -12.65
N PRO A 57 -4.65 -6.41 -12.75
CA PRO A 57 -3.95 -6.73 -13.99
C PRO A 57 -4.92 -7.25 -15.07
N GLU A 58 -4.77 -6.80 -16.32
CA GLU A 58 -5.56 -7.36 -17.43
C GLU A 58 -5.08 -8.75 -17.83
N LYS A 59 -3.76 -8.94 -17.85
CA LYS A 59 -3.14 -10.22 -18.15
C LYS A 59 -2.02 -10.49 -17.16
N PHE A 60 -2.20 -11.53 -16.36
CA PHE A 60 -1.16 -11.97 -15.45
C PHE A 60 0.02 -12.56 -16.23
N THR A 61 1.19 -11.94 -16.12
CA THR A 61 2.43 -12.42 -16.72
C THR A 61 3.62 -12.22 -15.79
N MET A 62 4.63 -13.07 -15.94
CA MET A 62 5.91 -12.98 -15.25
C MET A 62 7.07 -12.62 -16.18
N GLU A 63 6.77 -12.24 -17.44
CA GLU A 63 7.77 -11.92 -18.46
C GLU A 63 8.69 -10.78 -18.05
N ALA A 64 8.17 -9.74 -17.39
CA ALA A 64 8.97 -8.62 -16.91
C ALA A 64 10.08 -9.07 -15.95
N TYR A 65 9.76 -9.99 -15.04
CA TYR A 65 10.74 -10.57 -14.12
C TYR A 65 11.78 -11.40 -14.84
N GLN A 66 11.37 -12.22 -15.81
CA GLN A 66 12.30 -13.03 -16.61
C GLN A 66 13.25 -12.15 -17.43
N MET A 67 12.75 -11.07 -18.02
CA MET A 67 13.54 -10.11 -18.78
C MET A 67 14.59 -9.41 -17.90
N ILE A 68 14.19 -8.94 -16.71
CA ILE A 68 15.10 -8.28 -15.77
C ILE A 68 16.17 -9.25 -15.28
N LEU A 69 15.78 -10.45 -14.85
CA LEU A 69 16.71 -11.46 -14.34
C LEU A 69 17.63 -12.03 -15.43
N GLY A 70 17.20 -12.02 -16.69
CA GLY A 70 18.02 -12.43 -17.84
C GLY A 70 18.99 -11.36 -18.34
N GLN A 71 18.95 -10.15 -17.80
CA GLN A 71 19.77 -9.04 -18.27
C GLN A 71 21.14 -9.04 -17.59
N ASP A 72 22.20 -9.42 -18.33
CA ASP A 72 23.59 -9.45 -17.83
C ASP A 72 24.06 -8.12 -17.23
N ARG A 73 23.49 -6.99 -17.67
CA ARG A 73 23.79 -5.65 -17.15
C ARG A 73 23.35 -5.45 -15.71
N LEU A 74 22.41 -6.25 -15.21
CA LEU A 74 21.96 -6.18 -13.82
C LEU A 74 23.00 -6.72 -12.84
N TYR A 75 23.83 -7.68 -13.28
CA TYR A 75 24.82 -8.36 -12.44
C TYR A 75 26.21 -7.76 -12.56
N ARG A 76 26.40 -6.80 -13.46
CA ARG A 76 27.67 -6.09 -13.65
C ARG A 76 27.55 -4.72 -12.99
N PRO A 77 28.48 -4.36 -12.08
CA PRO A 77 28.45 -3.08 -11.37
C PRO A 77 28.69 -1.89 -12.30
#